data_AF-A0A6C0I4U9-F1
#
_entry.id   AF-A0A6C0I4U9-F1
#
_cell.length_a   1.000
_cell.length_b   1.000
_cell.length_c   1.000
_cell.angle_alpha   90.00
_cell.angle_beta   90.00
_cell.angle_gamma   90.00
#
_symmetry.space_group_name_H-M   'P 1'
#
loop_
_entity.id
_entity.type
_entity.pdbx_description
1 polymer ?
#
loop_
_entity_poly.entity_id
_entity_poly.type
_entity_poly.pdbx_seq_one_letter_code
_entity_poly.pdbx_strand_id
1 'polypeptide(L)'
;MAGGLMQLVAYGAQDVFLTGTPEITFWKVSYRRHTNFAMESIEQTFSGQADFGRRVTCTISRNGDLCYRTYLQVTLPEINQSMATSGSTGVYARWMNYIGEQLIAQIEVEIGGQRIDRQYGDWMHIWNQLTMPKEQQANYWKMIGNTTQLTYITDPVFADVSGPCASASGPSQVCAPRKALPETTLYIPLMFWFCRNPGLALPLIALKSVGQKSIPPKVSEHCFREKMLWTQCDFNHNSQMLVACC
;
A
#
# COMPACT_ATOMS: atom_id res chain seq x y z
N MET A 1 25.96 -43.74 26.53
CA MET A 1 25.17 -43.03 25.50
C MET A 1 25.84 -43.24 24.13
N ALA A 2 25.46 -44.28 23.39
CA ALA A 2 26.05 -44.64 22.09
C ALA A 2 25.05 -44.60 20.91
N GLY A 3 23.82 -44.11 21.14
CA GLY A 3 22.70 -44.25 20.20
C GLY A 3 22.96 -43.66 18.80
N GLY A 4 23.49 -42.44 18.71
CA GLY A 4 23.75 -41.80 17.42
C GLY A 4 24.89 -42.46 16.62
N LEU A 5 25.91 -42.98 17.29
CA LEU A 5 27.01 -43.68 16.63
C LEU A 5 26.54 -45.03 16.08
N MET A 6 25.73 -45.77 16.84
CA MET A 6 25.15 -47.04 16.38
C MET A 6 24.28 -46.85 15.13
N GLN A 7 23.58 -45.71 15.02
CA GLN A 7 22.78 -45.39 13.84
C GLN A 7 23.65 -45.08 12.61
N LEU A 8 24.80 -44.43 12.77
CA LEU A 8 25.73 -44.16 11.67
C LEU A 8 26.43 -45.42 11.15
N VAL A 9 26.62 -46.42 12.01
CA VAL A 9 27.22 -47.72 11.63
C VAL A 9 26.21 -48.61 10.89
N ALA A 10 24.91 -48.41 11.11
CA ALA A 10 23.85 -49.12 10.42
C ALA A 10 23.67 -48.59 8.98
N TYR A 11 24.58 -48.97 8.07
CA TYR A 11 24.54 -48.65 6.64
C TYR A 11 23.99 -49.82 5.81
N GLY A 12 23.10 -49.54 4.87
CA GLY A 12 22.47 -50.53 3.98
C GLY A 12 22.64 -50.24 2.50
N ALA A 13 22.26 -51.20 1.63
CA ALA A 13 22.33 -51.04 0.17
C ALA A 13 21.43 -49.90 -0.36
N GLN A 14 20.40 -49.50 0.38
CA GLN A 14 19.50 -48.40 0.02
C GLN A 14 20.15 -47.03 0.23
N ASP A 15 21.12 -46.92 1.14
CA ASP A 15 21.81 -45.66 1.45
C ASP A 15 22.73 -45.20 0.32
N VAL A 16 23.08 -46.10 -0.62
CA VAL A 16 23.88 -45.77 -1.82
C VAL A 16 23.21 -44.65 -2.65
N PHE A 17 21.87 -44.61 -2.69
CA PHE A 17 21.13 -43.57 -3.42
C PHE A 17 21.11 -42.21 -2.70
N LEU A 18 21.40 -42.17 -1.40
CA LEU A 18 21.28 -40.96 -0.56
C LEU A 18 22.65 -40.41 -0.15
N THR A 19 23.57 -41.28 0.26
CA THR A 19 24.85 -40.90 0.89
C THR A 19 26.08 -41.63 0.30
N GLY A 20 25.92 -42.38 -0.80
CA GLY A 20 27.00 -43.15 -1.42
C GLY A 20 28.19 -42.29 -1.87
N THR A 21 27.95 -41.35 -2.78
CA THR A 21 28.94 -40.34 -3.20
C THR A 21 28.38 -38.95 -2.92
N PRO A 22 28.59 -38.40 -1.71
CA PRO A 22 27.94 -37.15 -1.30
C PRO A 22 28.52 -35.95 -2.07
N GLU A 23 27.66 -35.27 -2.83
CA GLU A 23 28.01 -34.03 -3.55
C GLU A 23 27.74 -32.76 -2.73
N ILE A 24 26.85 -32.85 -1.74
CA ILE A 24 26.46 -31.74 -0.87
C ILE A 24 26.61 -32.13 0.60
N THR A 25 26.78 -31.14 1.47
CA THR A 25 26.82 -31.31 2.92
C THR A 25 26.00 -30.24 3.61
N PHE A 26 25.23 -30.64 4.63
CA PHE A 26 24.43 -29.72 5.44
C PHE A 26 25.25 -29.00 6.52
N TRP A 27 26.47 -29.47 6.79
CA TRP A 27 27.32 -28.97 7.86
C TRP A 27 28.26 -27.85 7.43
N LYS A 28 28.34 -27.56 6.13
CA LYS A 28 29.22 -26.52 5.58
C LYS A 28 28.54 -25.75 4.46
N VAL A 29 28.16 -24.50 4.77
CA VAL A 29 27.58 -23.58 3.79
C VAL A 29 28.68 -22.70 3.19
N SER A 30 28.75 -22.63 1.86
CA SER A 30 29.61 -21.68 1.14
C SER A 30 28.82 -20.43 0.77
N TYR A 31 29.22 -19.29 1.32
CA TYR A 31 28.61 -17.99 0.99
C TYR A 31 29.25 -17.41 -0.28
N ARG A 32 28.42 -17.03 -1.24
CA ARG A 32 28.88 -16.32 -2.45
C ARG A 32 29.10 -14.85 -2.13
N ARG A 33 30.22 -14.30 -2.60
CA ARG A 33 30.48 -12.86 -2.52
C ARG A 33 29.52 -12.12 -3.47
N HIS A 34 29.02 -10.98 -3.03
CA HIS A 34 28.19 -10.07 -3.82
C HIS A 34 28.96 -8.78 -4.12
N THR A 35 28.49 -8.02 -5.12
CA THR A 35 29.00 -6.67 -5.40
C THR A 35 28.47 -5.70 -4.35
N ASN A 36 29.27 -4.69 -3.96
CA ASN A 36 28.82 -3.69 -3.00
C ASN A 36 27.63 -2.89 -3.56
N PHE A 37 26.58 -2.72 -2.75
CA PHE A 37 25.42 -1.89 -3.06
C PHE A 37 24.90 -1.24 -1.77
N ALA A 38 24.15 -0.15 -1.91
CA ALA A 38 23.42 0.51 -0.84
C ALA A 38 21.96 0.71 -1.27
N MET A 39 21.04 0.66 -0.30
CA MET A 39 19.62 0.93 -0.53
C MET A 39 19.20 2.13 0.32
N GLU A 40 18.51 3.07 -0.32
CA GLU A 40 17.97 4.27 0.32
C GLU A 40 16.55 4.50 -0.20
N SER A 41 15.64 4.87 0.71
CA SER A 41 14.29 5.29 0.36
C SER A 41 14.25 6.80 0.16
N ILE A 42 13.80 7.23 -1.02
CA ILE A 42 13.77 8.65 -1.39
C ILE A 42 12.33 9.01 -1.76
N GLU A 43 11.79 9.99 -1.05
CA GLU A 43 10.46 10.55 -1.33
C GLU A 43 10.44 11.28 -2.67
N GLN A 44 9.32 11.14 -3.38
CA GLN A 44 9.11 11.76 -4.67
C GLN A 44 7.97 12.77 -4.58
N THR A 45 8.11 13.88 -5.28
CA THR A 45 7.11 14.93 -5.29
C THR A 45 6.07 14.67 -6.38
N PHE A 46 4.81 14.76 -5.98
CA PHE A 46 3.69 14.70 -6.90
C PHE A 46 3.49 16.05 -7.59
N SER A 47 3.23 16.02 -8.89
CA SER A 47 2.82 17.18 -9.67
C SER A 47 1.29 17.23 -9.74
N GLY A 48 0.71 18.29 -9.15
CA GLY A 48 -0.73 18.51 -9.10
C GLY A 48 -1.29 18.45 -7.67
N GLN A 49 -2.51 18.94 -7.48
CA GLN A 49 -3.20 18.82 -6.20
C GLN A 49 -3.81 17.43 -6.06
N ALA A 50 -3.39 16.71 -5.03
CA ALA A 50 -3.95 15.42 -4.65
C ALA A 50 -5.31 15.65 -3.97
N ASP A 51 -6.37 15.20 -4.62
CA ASP A 51 -7.73 15.21 -4.10
C ASP A 51 -8.48 13.99 -4.65
N PHE A 52 -9.57 13.59 -4.00
CA PHE A 52 -10.35 12.42 -4.39
C PHE A 52 -10.88 12.57 -5.82
N GLY A 53 -10.73 11.51 -6.62
CA GLY A 53 -11.18 11.48 -8.01
C GLY A 53 -10.30 12.25 -9.01
N ARG A 54 -9.17 12.83 -8.57
CA ARG A 54 -8.19 13.47 -9.46
C ARG A 54 -7.04 12.53 -9.80
N ARG A 55 -6.47 12.70 -11.00
CA ARG A 55 -5.23 12.04 -11.42
C ARG A 55 -4.06 12.91 -11.00
N VAL A 56 -3.09 12.31 -10.33
CA VAL A 56 -1.82 12.95 -9.97
C VAL A 56 -0.70 12.17 -10.63
N THR A 57 0.34 12.88 -11.08
CA THR A 57 1.53 12.28 -11.69
C THR A 57 2.76 12.53 -10.83
N CYS A 58 3.70 11.59 -10.84
CA CYS A 58 4.95 11.71 -10.11
C CYS A 58 6.10 11.38 -11.06
N THR A 59 7.06 12.30 -11.20
CA THR A 59 8.28 12.02 -11.96
C THR A 59 9.32 11.42 -11.01
N ILE A 60 9.77 10.20 -11.31
CA ILE A 60 10.80 9.53 -10.51
C ILE A 60 12.13 10.26 -10.70
N SER A 61 12.67 10.81 -9.61
CA SER A 61 13.99 11.43 -9.60
C SER A 61 15.11 10.40 -9.78
N ARG A 62 16.19 10.83 -10.44
CA ARG A 62 17.34 9.98 -10.76
C ARG A 62 18.43 10.09 -9.70
N ASN A 63 18.08 9.70 -8.48
CA ASN A 63 19.00 9.76 -7.33
C ASN A 63 19.78 8.44 -7.11
N GLY A 64 19.44 7.38 -7.85
CA GLY A 64 20.14 6.10 -7.82
C GLY A 64 20.09 5.37 -9.17
N ASP A 65 20.86 4.29 -9.27
CA ASP A 65 21.00 3.51 -10.52
C ASP A 65 19.81 2.58 -10.77
N LEU A 66 19.23 2.03 -9.69
CA LEU A 66 18.15 1.05 -9.70
C LEU A 66 17.00 1.55 -8.83
N CYS A 67 15.76 1.37 -9.28
CA CYS A 67 14.56 1.58 -8.48
C CYS A 67 13.98 0.24 -8.04
N TYR A 68 13.76 0.09 -6.73
CA TYR A 68 13.20 -1.09 -6.10
C TYR A 68 12.17 -0.68 -5.04
N ARG A 69 11.10 -1.46 -4.90
CA ARG A 69 9.96 -1.27 -3.97
C ARG A 69 9.47 0.17 -3.83
N THR A 70 8.39 0.48 -4.54
CA THR A 70 7.70 1.76 -4.42
C THR A 70 6.46 1.63 -3.53
N TYR A 71 6.30 2.58 -2.61
CA TYR A 71 5.14 2.69 -1.75
C TYR A 71 4.41 4.00 -2.06
N LEU A 72 3.08 3.95 -2.07
CA LEU A 72 2.24 5.13 -2.12
C LEU A 72 1.89 5.53 -0.68
N GLN A 73 2.42 6.67 -0.25
CA GLN A 73 2.05 7.26 1.04
C GLN A 73 0.80 8.11 0.86
N VAL A 74 -0.24 7.84 1.64
CA VAL A 74 -1.49 8.60 1.65
C VAL A 74 -1.84 8.98 3.08
N THR A 75 -2.20 10.23 3.31
CA THR A 75 -2.72 10.69 4.59
C THR A 75 -4.24 10.80 4.50
N LEU A 76 -4.94 10.04 5.34
CA LEU A 76 -6.39 10.13 5.47
C LEU A 76 -6.72 11.25 6.47
N PRO A 77 -7.65 12.17 6.13
CA PRO A 77 -8.00 13.28 7.02
C PRO A 77 -8.76 12.78 8.26
N GLU A 78 -8.64 13.53 9.35
CA GLU A 78 -9.50 13.35 10.52
C GLU A 78 -10.96 13.67 10.17
N ILE A 79 -11.89 12.80 10.59
CA ILE A 79 -13.32 13.06 10.50
C ILE A 79 -13.86 13.09 11.92
N ASN A 80 -14.28 14.28 12.37
CA ASN A 80 -14.80 14.50 13.71
C ASN A 80 -16.23 15.03 13.70
N GLN A 81 -16.85 15.06 14.89
CA GLN A 81 -18.22 15.52 15.06
C GLN A 81 -18.40 17.03 14.77
N SER A 82 -17.32 17.80 14.70
CA SER A 82 -17.39 19.24 14.36
C SER A 82 -17.75 19.49 12.90
N MET A 83 -17.63 18.46 12.04
CA MET A 83 -18.08 18.49 10.65
C MET A 83 -19.60 18.32 10.49
N ALA A 84 -20.36 18.19 11.58
CA ALA A 84 -21.82 18.11 11.51
C ALA A 84 -22.41 19.41 10.96
N THR A 85 -23.20 19.32 9.89
CA THR A 85 -23.99 20.44 9.39
C THR A 85 -25.03 20.84 10.44
N SER A 86 -25.27 22.15 10.58
CA SER A 86 -26.25 22.69 11.53
C SER A 86 -27.63 22.03 11.35
N GLY A 87 -28.08 21.27 12.36
CA GLY A 87 -29.35 20.52 12.32
C GLY A 87 -29.22 18.99 12.21
N SER A 88 -28.00 18.45 12.07
CA SER A 88 -27.75 17.00 12.09
C SER A 88 -27.59 16.45 13.52
N THR A 89 -28.07 15.22 13.75
CA THR A 89 -27.94 14.48 15.03
C THR A 89 -26.49 14.03 15.31
N GLY A 90 -25.58 14.13 14.34
CA GLY A 90 -24.16 13.81 14.47
C GLY A 90 -23.50 13.44 13.15
N VAL A 91 -22.19 13.16 13.19
CA VAL A 91 -21.40 12.64 12.07
C VAL A 91 -21.23 11.14 12.24
N TYR A 92 -21.89 10.38 11.37
CA TYR A 92 -21.76 8.93 11.26
C TYR A 92 -20.93 8.60 10.03
N ALA A 93 -19.65 8.29 10.24
CA ALA A 93 -18.71 8.00 9.17
C ALA A 93 -17.93 6.72 9.48
N ARG A 94 -17.53 6.02 8.42
CA ARG A 94 -16.56 4.93 8.46
C ARG A 94 -15.80 4.91 7.14
N TRP A 95 -14.56 4.48 7.17
CA TRP A 95 -13.86 4.11 5.95
C TRP A 95 -14.32 2.74 5.47
N MET A 96 -14.21 2.51 4.16
CA MET A 96 -14.43 1.18 3.60
C MET A 96 -13.32 0.23 4.07
N ASN A 97 -13.62 -1.08 4.07
CA ASN A 97 -12.60 -2.08 4.30
C ASN A 97 -11.56 -1.99 3.18
N TYR A 98 -10.29 -2.21 3.52
CA TYR A 98 -9.19 -2.15 2.55
C TYR A 98 -9.11 -0.81 1.79
N ILE A 99 -9.35 0.30 2.51
CA ILE A 99 -9.40 1.65 1.93
C ILE A 99 -8.16 2.00 1.10
N GLY A 100 -6.98 1.52 1.47
CA GLY A 100 -5.75 1.78 0.70
C GLY A 100 -5.79 1.21 -0.72
N GLU A 101 -6.36 0.01 -0.91
CA GLU A 101 -6.54 -0.57 -2.25
C GLU A 101 -7.71 0.09 -2.98
N GLN A 102 -8.81 0.36 -2.26
CA GLN A 102 -10.03 0.98 -2.82
C GLN A 102 -9.81 2.43 -3.30
N LEU A 103 -8.92 3.18 -2.64
CA LEU A 103 -8.58 4.57 -2.99
C LEU A 103 -7.91 4.64 -4.36
N ILE A 104 -7.22 3.57 -4.74
CA ILE A 104 -6.52 3.46 -6.00
C ILE A 104 -7.50 2.98 -7.09
N ALA A 105 -7.98 3.90 -7.91
CA ALA A 105 -8.74 3.51 -9.11
C ALA A 105 -7.82 2.81 -10.13
N GLN A 106 -6.69 3.44 -10.46
CA GLN A 106 -5.67 2.88 -11.35
C GLN A 106 -4.31 3.55 -11.12
N ILE A 107 -3.22 2.81 -11.34
CA ILE A 107 -1.84 3.32 -11.32
C ILE A 107 -1.16 2.84 -12.58
N GLU A 108 -0.44 3.74 -13.24
CA GLU A 108 0.24 3.49 -14.50
C GLU A 108 1.72 3.81 -14.37
N VAL A 109 2.57 2.91 -14.86
CA VAL A 109 4.00 3.17 -15.05
C VAL A 109 4.22 3.50 -16.50
N GLU A 110 4.63 4.74 -16.75
CA GLU A 110 4.98 5.24 -18.06
C GLU A 110 6.49 5.41 -18.15
N ILE A 111 7.11 4.76 -19.13
CA ILE A 111 8.52 4.95 -19.46
C ILE A 111 8.56 5.61 -20.83
N GLY A 112 8.98 6.87 -20.87
CA GLY A 112 9.20 7.53 -22.15
C GLY A 112 7.94 7.82 -22.96
N GLY A 113 6.83 8.08 -22.28
CA GLY A 113 5.52 8.30 -22.91
C GLY A 113 4.80 7.03 -23.35
N GLN A 114 5.37 5.85 -23.10
CA GLN A 114 4.69 4.57 -23.29
C GLN A 114 4.28 3.99 -21.94
N ARG A 115 3.02 3.57 -21.87
CA ARG A 115 2.47 2.84 -20.72
C ARG A 115 3.02 1.41 -20.76
N ILE A 116 3.79 1.03 -19.75
CA ILE A 116 4.40 -0.30 -19.63
C ILE A 116 3.49 -1.24 -18.84
N ASP A 117 3.00 -0.75 -17.70
CA ASP A 117 2.12 -1.51 -16.81
C ASP A 117 1.01 -0.61 -16.25
N ARG A 118 -0.15 -1.19 -16.02
CA ARG A 118 -1.30 -0.57 -15.39
C ARG A 118 -1.90 -1.53 -14.37
N GLN A 119 -2.04 -1.06 -13.14
CA GLN A 119 -2.62 -1.81 -12.04
C GLN A 119 -3.89 -1.11 -11.55
N TYR A 120 -4.87 -1.91 -11.14
CA TYR A 120 -6.14 -1.45 -10.58
C TYR A 120 -6.21 -1.83 -9.11
N GLY A 121 -6.90 -1.04 -8.28
CA GLY A 121 -7.11 -1.35 -6.86
C GLY A 121 -7.72 -2.73 -6.64
N ASP A 122 -8.77 -3.06 -7.39
CA ASP A 122 -9.44 -4.37 -7.32
C ASP A 122 -8.50 -5.52 -7.70
N TRP A 123 -7.62 -5.31 -8.68
CA TRP A 123 -6.62 -6.30 -9.06
C TRP A 123 -5.60 -6.53 -7.94
N MET A 124 -5.14 -5.46 -7.28
CA MET A 124 -4.23 -5.57 -6.13
C MET A 124 -4.89 -6.37 -5.01
N HIS A 125 -6.18 -6.10 -4.73
CA HIS A 125 -6.95 -6.83 -3.74
C HIS A 125 -6.99 -8.34 -4.02
N ILE A 126 -7.41 -8.72 -5.24
CA ILE A 126 -7.49 -10.13 -5.65
C ILE A 126 -6.11 -10.79 -5.59
N TRP A 127 -5.08 -10.09 -6.06
CA TRP A 127 -3.71 -10.59 -6.07
C TRP A 127 -3.20 -10.86 -4.65
N ASN A 128 -3.48 -9.97 -3.70
CA ASN A 128 -3.09 -10.15 -2.30
C ASN A 128 -3.83 -11.32 -1.65
N GLN A 129 -5.11 -11.52 -1.94
CA GLN A 129 -5.85 -12.69 -1.43
C GLN A 129 -5.24 -14.02 -1.91
N LEU A 130 -4.69 -14.06 -3.12
CA LEU A 130 -4.13 -15.28 -3.71
C LEU A 130 -2.66 -15.54 -3.32
N THR A 131 -1.86 -14.49 -3.18
CA THR A 131 -0.39 -14.64 -3.06
C THR A 131 0.18 -14.36 -1.68
N MET A 132 -0.61 -13.74 -0.79
CA MET A 132 -0.11 -13.33 0.51
C MET A 132 -0.08 -14.49 1.51
N PRO A 133 1.09 -14.78 2.12
CA PRO A 133 1.15 -15.75 3.21
C PRO A 133 0.48 -15.20 4.47
N LYS A 134 -0.10 -16.09 5.28
CA LYS A 134 -0.84 -15.74 6.51
C LYS A 134 -0.02 -14.90 7.49
N GLU A 135 1.29 -15.15 7.56
CA GLU A 135 2.22 -14.48 8.45
C GLU A 135 2.35 -12.97 8.17
N GLN A 136 2.28 -12.58 6.89
CA GLN A 136 2.45 -11.18 6.47
C GLN A 136 1.11 -10.42 6.40
N GLN A 137 -0.01 -11.15 6.40
CA GLN A 137 -1.35 -10.61 6.21
C GLN A 137 -1.72 -9.54 7.25
N ALA A 138 -1.40 -9.76 8.53
CA ALA A 138 -1.73 -8.81 9.59
C ALA A 138 -1.00 -7.46 9.42
N ASN A 139 0.26 -7.48 8.99
CA ASN A 139 1.03 -6.26 8.75
C ASN A 139 0.55 -5.56 7.48
N TYR A 140 0.23 -6.32 6.43
CA TYR A 140 -0.35 -5.78 5.22
C TYR A 140 -1.65 -5.03 5.49
N TRP A 141 -2.57 -5.62 6.26
CA TRP A 141 -3.82 -4.96 6.65
C TRP A 141 -3.62 -3.65 7.41
N LYS A 142 -2.57 -3.54 8.24
CA LYS A 142 -2.20 -2.28 8.88
C LYS A 142 -1.73 -1.25 7.85
N MET A 143 -0.90 -1.65 6.88
CA MET A 143 -0.37 -0.78 5.84
C MET A 143 -1.45 -0.16 4.95
N ILE A 144 -2.51 -0.91 4.63
CA ILE A 144 -3.62 -0.46 3.78
C ILE A 144 -4.83 0.09 4.56
N GLY A 145 -4.71 0.25 5.87
CA GLY A 145 -5.74 0.85 6.71
C GLY A 145 -6.94 -0.05 7.00
N ASN A 146 -6.83 -1.36 6.81
CA ASN A 146 -7.84 -2.32 7.26
C ASN A 146 -7.68 -2.61 8.76
N THR A 147 -7.88 -1.56 9.57
CA THR A 147 -7.83 -1.63 11.03
C THR A 147 -9.18 -1.24 11.60
N THR A 148 -9.51 -1.78 12.78
CA THR A 148 -10.78 -1.48 13.47
C THR A 148 -10.95 0.01 13.79
N GLN A 149 -9.87 0.79 13.74
CA GLN A 149 -9.89 2.23 13.98
C GLN A 149 -10.51 3.01 12.81
N LEU A 150 -10.41 2.48 11.59
CA LEU A 150 -10.89 3.14 10.38
C LEU A 150 -12.20 2.52 9.87
N THR A 151 -12.41 1.22 10.11
CA THR A 151 -13.55 0.48 9.54
C THR A 151 -14.82 0.50 10.40
N TYR A 152 -14.72 0.87 11.68
CA TYR A 152 -15.88 0.99 12.57
C TYR A 152 -16.61 2.31 12.35
N ILE A 153 -17.93 2.28 12.50
CA ILE A 153 -18.77 3.48 12.41
C ILE A 153 -18.54 4.38 13.61
N THR A 154 -18.43 5.69 13.35
CA THR A 154 -18.41 6.70 14.40
C THR A 154 -19.81 7.03 14.87
N ASP A 155 -19.97 7.28 16.16
CA ASP A 155 -21.22 7.76 16.77
C ASP A 155 -20.88 8.87 17.78
N PRO A 156 -21.63 9.98 17.82
CA PRO A 156 -21.47 11.02 18.85
C PRO A 156 -21.61 10.54 20.30
N VAL A 157 -22.24 9.38 20.56
CA VAL A 157 -22.42 8.80 21.90
C VAL A 157 -21.19 8.01 22.36
N PHE A 158 -20.28 7.65 21.45
CA PHE A 158 -19.06 6.91 21.79
C PHE A 158 -17.97 7.79 22.41
N ALA A 159 -16.94 7.14 22.96
CA ALA A 159 -15.85 7.82 23.62
C ALA A 159 -14.94 8.59 22.63
N ASP A 160 -14.32 9.67 23.12
CA ASP A 160 -13.41 10.51 22.36
C ASP A 160 -12.10 9.78 21.99
N VAL A 161 -11.41 10.27 20.95
CA VAL A 161 -10.13 9.74 20.50
C VAL A 161 -9.04 10.09 21.52
N SER A 162 -8.24 9.10 21.92
CA SER A 162 -7.09 9.31 22.80
C SER A 162 -6.03 10.14 22.07
N GLY A 163 -5.91 11.42 22.42
CA GLY A 163 -4.82 12.29 21.99
C GLY A 163 -3.51 11.98 22.73
N PRO A 164 -2.37 12.59 22.34
CA PRO A 164 -1.06 12.35 22.95
C PRO A 164 -1.00 12.62 24.47
N CYS A 165 -1.98 13.35 25.01
CA CYS A 165 -2.12 13.69 26.43
C CYS A 165 -3.34 13.02 27.12
N ALA A 166 -4.03 12.07 26.47
CA ALA A 166 -5.26 11.50 27.00
C ALA A 166 -4.99 10.38 28.02
N SER A 167 -4.49 10.76 29.19
CA SER A 167 -4.41 9.91 30.39
C SER A 167 -5.76 9.78 31.14
N ALA A 168 -6.87 10.35 30.64
CA ALA A 168 -8.09 10.45 31.45
C ALA A 168 -9.46 10.25 30.76
N SER A 169 -9.61 10.06 29.44
CA SER A 169 -11.00 10.01 28.88
C SER A 169 -11.25 9.29 27.54
N GLY A 170 -10.25 8.66 26.93
CA GLY A 170 -10.45 7.87 25.70
C GLY A 170 -10.10 6.40 25.92
N PRO A 171 -10.83 5.42 25.33
CA PRO A 171 -10.35 4.05 25.31
C PRO A 171 -8.93 4.05 24.75
N SER A 172 -8.01 3.37 25.44
CA SER A 172 -6.68 3.10 24.90
C SER A 172 -6.82 2.44 23.53
N GLN A 173 -5.74 2.43 22.73
CA GLN A 173 -5.65 1.92 21.36
C GLN A 173 -6.19 0.48 21.16
N VAL A 174 -7.49 0.26 21.32
CA VAL A 174 -8.19 -1.03 21.23
C VAL A 174 -9.47 -0.85 20.41
N CYS A 175 -10.02 -2.00 19.99
CA CYS A 175 -11.15 -2.26 19.10
C CYS A 175 -12.52 -1.76 19.60
N ALA A 176 -12.58 -0.55 20.17
CA ALA A 176 -13.81 0.08 20.61
C ALA A 176 -14.29 1.11 19.55
N PRO A 177 -15.62 1.20 19.29
CA PRO A 177 -16.20 2.29 18.51
C PRO A 177 -15.88 3.66 19.12
N ARG A 178 -15.74 4.69 18.28
CA ARG A 178 -15.23 6.02 18.68
C ARG A 178 -16.12 7.14 18.15
N LYS A 179 -15.95 8.33 18.72
CA LYS A 179 -16.63 9.54 18.28
C LYS A 179 -16.02 10.21 17.04
N ALA A 180 -14.78 9.91 16.69
CA ALA A 180 -14.11 10.46 15.51
C ALA A 180 -13.16 9.44 14.86
N LEU A 181 -12.90 9.60 13.56
CA LEU A 181 -11.88 8.88 12.82
C LEU A 181 -10.58 9.70 12.87
N PRO A 182 -9.48 9.15 13.42
CA PRO A 182 -8.21 9.88 13.51
C PRO A 182 -7.57 10.08 12.14
N GLU A 183 -6.76 11.13 12.02
CA GLU A 183 -5.83 11.25 10.91
C GLU A 183 -4.85 10.07 10.91
N THR A 184 -4.72 9.38 9.78
CA THR A 184 -3.85 8.20 9.67
C THR A 184 -3.08 8.21 8.37
N THR A 185 -1.79 7.87 8.46
CA THR A 185 -0.93 7.73 7.30
C THR A 185 -0.86 6.26 6.88
N LEU A 186 -1.17 5.99 5.62
CA LEU A 186 -1.15 4.67 5.01
C LEU A 186 0.04 4.55 4.06
N TYR A 187 0.62 3.37 3.99
CA TYR A 187 1.75 3.05 3.11
C TYR A 187 1.36 1.88 2.21
N ILE A 188 0.84 2.18 1.02
CA ILE A 188 0.31 1.14 0.13
C ILE A 188 1.45 0.63 -0.77
N PRO A 189 1.84 -0.65 -0.70
CA PRO A 189 2.89 -1.18 -1.56
C PRO A 189 2.38 -1.34 -2.99
N LEU A 190 3.13 -0.83 -3.96
CA LEU A 190 2.82 -1.05 -5.38
C LEU A 190 3.41 -2.38 -5.84
N MET A 191 2.72 -3.05 -6.77
CA MET A 191 3.02 -4.45 -7.12
C MET A 191 3.56 -4.60 -8.54
N PHE A 192 4.31 -3.60 -9.04
CA PHE A 192 4.96 -3.67 -10.34
C PHE A 192 6.01 -4.78 -10.42
N TRP A 193 6.39 -5.15 -11.65
CA TRP A 193 7.37 -6.21 -11.90
C TRP A 193 8.70 -5.97 -11.16
N PHE A 194 9.14 -4.70 -11.07
CA PHE A 194 10.39 -4.31 -10.42
C PHE A 194 10.30 -4.18 -8.89
N CYS A 195 9.10 -4.27 -8.31
CA CYS A 195 8.90 -4.20 -6.86
C CYS A 195 8.99 -5.58 -6.17
N ARG A 196 8.85 -6.66 -6.93
CA ARG A 196 8.76 -8.03 -6.39
C ARG A 196 10.13 -8.62 -6.05
N ASN A 197 11.07 -8.48 -6.99
CA ASN A 197 12.39 -9.09 -6.89
C ASN A 197 13.48 -8.05 -7.12
N PRO A 198 14.52 -7.98 -6.28
CA PRO A 198 15.61 -7.02 -6.46
C PRO A 198 16.42 -7.29 -7.73
N GLY A 199 16.44 -8.53 -8.22
CA GLY A 199 17.07 -8.89 -9.50
C GLY A 199 16.33 -8.34 -10.74
N LEU A 200 15.11 -7.82 -10.58
CA LEU A 200 14.32 -7.17 -11.64
C LEU A 200 14.11 -5.69 -11.36
N ALA A 201 14.93 -5.08 -10.49
CA ALA A 201 14.88 -3.66 -10.19
C ALA A 201 15.03 -2.83 -11.47
N LEU A 202 14.30 -1.72 -11.55
CA LEU A 202 14.23 -0.91 -12.76
C LEU A 202 15.54 -0.12 -12.93
N PRO A 203 16.32 -0.32 -14.02
CA PRO A 203 17.59 0.37 -14.23
C PRO A 203 17.37 1.80 -14.73
N LEU A 204 17.20 2.73 -13.79
CA LEU A 204 17.06 4.16 -14.07
C LEU A 204 18.26 4.70 -14.87
N ILE A 205 19.47 4.17 -14.61
CA ILE A 205 20.68 4.55 -15.35
C ILE A 205 20.63 4.19 -16.84
N ALA A 206 19.92 3.11 -17.22
CA ALA A 206 19.82 2.66 -18.60
C ALA A 206 18.72 3.41 -19.39
N LEU A 207 17.78 4.05 -18.70
CA LEU A 207 16.61 4.71 -19.28
C LEU A 207 16.84 6.20 -19.61
N LYS A 208 18.11 6.63 -19.71
CA LYS A 208 18.53 8.05 -19.79
C LYS A 208 17.97 8.84 -20.98
N SER A 209 17.54 8.18 -22.06
CA SER A 209 17.27 8.83 -23.36
C SER A 209 15.80 8.88 -23.79
N VAL A 210 14.83 8.38 -23.00
CA VAL A 210 13.43 8.53 -23.43
C VAL A 210 12.90 9.90 -23.04
N GLY A 211 13.27 10.88 -23.88
CA GLY A 211 12.80 12.24 -23.81
C GLY A 211 11.27 12.30 -23.82
N GLN A 212 10.77 13.31 -23.12
CA GLN A 212 9.41 13.82 -23.26
C GLN A 212 9.08 13.98 -24.74
N LYS A 213 8.44 12.99 -25.36
CA LYS A 213 7.52 13.28 -26.46
C LYS A 213 6.17 13.47 -25.82
N SER A 214 5.79 14.74 -25.66
CA SER A 214 4.42 15.14 -25.36
C SER A 214 3.52 14.60 -26.46
N ILE A 215 2.93 13.43 -26.23
CA ILE A 215 1.82 12.95 -27.04
C ILE A 215 0.60 13.75 -26.54
N PRO A 216 -0.08 14.53 -27.40
CA PRO A 216 -1.27 15.24 -26.98
C PRO A 216 -2.31 14.22 -26.48
N PRO A 217 -3.01 14.50 -25.36
CA PRO A 217 -4.05 13.60 -24.89
C PRO A 217 -5.12 13.49 -25.99
N LYS A 218 -5.28 12.30 -26.55
CA LYS A 218 -6.49 11.97 -27.31
C LYS A 218 -7.65 12.03 -26.32
N VAL A 219 -8.48 13.07 -26.46
CA VAL A 219 -9.80 13.12 -25.86
C VAL A 219 -10.61 12.01 -26.53
N SER A 220 -10.71 10.86 -25.87
CA SER A 220 -11.76 9.90 -26.15
C SER A 220 -12.76 9.99 -25.01
N GLU A 221 -13.86 10.66 -25.32
CA GLU A 221 -15.09 10.68 -24.55
C GLU A 221 -15.61 9.26 -24.29
N HIS A 222 -16.46 9.18 -23.27
CA HIS A 222 -17.24 8.01 -22.83
C HIS A 222 -16.50 7.00 -21.95
N CYS A 223 -16.33 7.36 -20.67
CA CYS A 223 -16.38 6.37 -19.59
C CYS A 223 -17.49 6.74 -18.61
N PHE A 224 -18.63 6.08 -18.82
CA PHE A 224 -19.66 5.71 -17.85
C PHE A 224 -19.61 6.43 -16.49
N ARG A 225 -20.33 7.55 -16.43
CA ARG A 225 -20.66 8.26 -15.20
C ARG A 225 -21.99 7.72 -14.69
N GLU A 226 -21.98 6.70 -13.83
CA GLU A 226 -23.11 6.42 -12.96
C GLU A 226 -22.77 5.37 -11.89
N LYS A 227 -23.20 5.67 -10.65
CA LYS A 227 -23.19 4.84 -9.44
C LYS A 227 -21.95 4.90 -8.54
N MET A 228 -21.67 6.09 -8.03
CA MET A 228 -21.42 6.26 -6.60
C MET A 228 -22.27 7.43 -6.12
N LEU A 229 -22.94 7.26 -4.98
CA LEU A 229 -23.97 8.13 -4.38
C LEU A 229 -25.39 7.82 -4.86
N TRP A 230 -26.01 6.88 -4.16
CA TRP A 230 -27.42 7.02 -3.81
C TRP A 230 -27.51 8.07 -2.71
N THR A 231 -27.85 9.30 -3.08
CA THR A 231 -28.46 10.27 -2.17
C THR A 231 -29.56 10.97 -2.95
N GLN A 232 -30.79 10.65 -2.57
CA GLN A 232 -32.01 11.29 -2.99
C GLN A 232 -32.08 12.64 -2.26
N CYS A 233 -32.12 13.76 -2.98
CA CYS A 233 -32.80 15.04 -2.67
C CYS A 233 -32.19 16.23 -3.48
N ASP A 234 -32.97 16.67 -4.46
CA ASP A 234 -33.31 18.03 -4.93
C ASP A 234 -32.32 19.21 -5.02
N PHE A 235 -32.46 19.88 -6.18
CA PHE A 235 -32.03 21.21 -6.65
C PHE A 235 -31.94 22.35 -5.60
N ASN A 236 -30.81 23.09 -5.55
CA ASN A 236 -30.63 24.45 -6.13
C ASN A 236 -29.40 25.21 -5.57
N HIS A 237 -28.66 25.84 -6.51
CA HIS A 237 -27.90 27.12 -6.44
C HIS A 237 -26.82 27.43 -5.37
N ASN A 238 -25.63 27.75 -5.91
CA ASN A 238 -24.62 28.73 -5.50
C ASN A 238 -24.16 28.82 -4.04
N SER A 239 -22.89 28.50 -3.80
CA SER A 239 -21.92 29.43 -3.17
C SER A 239 -20.50 28.87 -3.17
N GLN A 240 -19.56 29.74 -3.50
CA GLN A 240 -18.11 29.54 -3.46
C GLN A 240 -17.62 29.18 -2.04
N MET A 241 -16.55 28.39 -1.93
CA MET A 241 -15.64 28.53 -0.80
C MET A 241 -14.20 28.13 -1.18
N LEU A 242 -13.32 29.14 -1.12
CA LEU A 242 -11.86 29.04 -1.05
C LEU A 242 -11.47 28.48 0.33
N VAL A 243 -10.58 27.50 0.38
CA VAL A 243 -9.67 27.32 1.53
C VAL A 243 -8.29 26.92 1.00
N ALA A 244 -7.31 27.76 1.33
CA ALA A 244 -5.89 27.52 1.16
C ALA A 244 -5.39 26.54 2.22
N CYS A 245 -4.39 25.74 1.90
CA CYS A 245 -3.62 25.03 2.91
C CYS A 245 -2.13 25.20 2.61
N CYS A 246 -1.39 25.69 3.61
CA CYS A 246 0.04 25.43 3.76
C CYS A 246 0.27 23.94 3.97
#